data_AF-A0A812ZGA8-F1
#
_entry.id   AF-A0A812ZGA8-F1
#
_cell.length_a   1.000
_cell.length_b   1.000
_cell.length_c   1.000
_cell.angle_alpha   90.00
_cell.angle_beta   90.00
_cell.angle_gamma   90.00
#
_symmetry.space_group_name_H-M   'P 1'
#
loop_
_entity.id
_entity.type
_entity.pdbx_description
1 polymer ?
#
loop_
_entity_poly.entity_id
_entity_poly.type
_entity_poly.pdbx_seq_one_letter_code
_entity_poly.pdbx_strand_id
1 'polypeptide(L)'
;MIWTGAPTHLARGLGGSSWGKRLLLLLLVTSPQWVLGPRPGATPRDRSNLDRGRVTPATARVRTGLWDSFLQWWSEEEITSTPLTEWVRRNPIDFSLHLEEYGRVPYEKEEPRRNFAETVNTVNQKFPFLKSFMAGPWGLLTTWEILHPSHVHPPMPLPLLKAVVATALSWDWTRFALMLLIGFLGLLRPCELFGLRASDCILSNDSGCANVIFLRLELVKARTRGARRQSVRLEEPFVVDFLQRSLNVMTNSERLWSYSPGLFRSRLKMVLKEVADQPNLCVPRSLRPGGATYLFRLWQEDLVRLQWRGRWLHMKTLAHYVQELGCCNVMQSLSPGALKKVHQLAALCEPACAEVVLEVDLVSQVERLVRQVKVGRLRLQPRDLEVSH
;
A
#
# COMPACT_ATOMS: atom_id res chain seq x y z
N MET A 1 48.06 -6.64 64.37
CA MET A 1 47.35 -6.60 65.66
C MET A 1 46.14 -7.52 65.60
N ILE A 2 46.28 -8.67 66.28
CA ILE A 2 45.31 -9.58 66.94
C ILE A 2 43.83 -9.12 66.87
N TRP A 3 42.92 -9.90 66.22
CA TRP A 3 41.85 -10.79 66.81
C TRP A 3 40.80 -9.99 67.64
N THR A 4 39.46 -10.04 67.45
CA THR A 4 38.50 -11.16 67.43
C THR A 4 37.07 -10.62 67.27
N GLY A 5 36.13 -11.46 66.84
CA GLY A 5 34.80 -11.49 67.49
C GLY A 5 33.58 -11.36 66.57
N ALA A 6 33.07 -12.50 66.10
CA ALA A 6 31.62 -12.66 65.93
C ALA A 6 31.03 -13.11 67.27
N PRO A 7 29.79 -12.71 67.58
CA PRO A 7 28.80 -13.76 67.83
C PRO A 7 27.45 -13.49 67.18
N THR A 8 26.89 -14.59 66.69
CA THR A 8 25.48 -14.80 66.38
C THR A 8 24.60 -14.58 67.60
N HIS A 9 23.50 -13.81 67.46
CA HIS A 9 22.27 -14.09 68.21
C HIS A 9 21.04 -13.84 67.35
N LEU A 10 20.19 -14.87 67.39
CA LEU A 10 18.93 -15.05 66.71
C LEU A 10 17.81 -14.23 67.39
N ALA A 11 17.01 -13.62 66.51
CA ALA A 11 15.55 -13.73 66.46
C ALA A 11 14.68 -12.59 67.03
N ARG A 12 13.64 -12.38 66.21
CA ARG A 12 12.27 -11.91 66.49
C ARG A 12 11.98 -10.42 66.22
N GLY A 13 11.31 -10.23 65.09
CA GLY A 13 9.93 -9.75 65.16
C GLY A 13 9.67 -8.45 64.44
N LEU A 14 9.45 -8.50 63.13
CA LEU A 14 8.49 -7.61 62.45
C LEU A 14 7.81 -8.39 61.32
N GLY A 15 6.59 -8.84 61.60
CA GLY A 15 5.62 -9.16 60.58
C GLY A 15 5.15 -7.88 59.88
N GLY A 16 4.81 -8.01 58.60
CA GLY A 16 4.29 -6.92 57.77
C GLY A 16 5.43 -6.16 57.08
N SER A 17 5.60 -6.26 55.77
CA SER A 17 4.53 -5.93 54.85
C SER A 17 4.74 -6.64 53.51
N SER A 18 3.65 -7.17 52.95
CA SER A 18 3.60 -7.55 51.53
C SER A 18 3.98 -6.37 50.63
N TRP A 19 3.93 -5.14 51.16
CA TRP A 19 4.43 -3.92 50.53
C TRP A 19 5.90 -3.96 50.20
N GLY A 20 6.81 -4.42 51.08
CA GLY A 20 8.24 -4.46 50.74
C GLY A 20 8.54 -5.37 49.55
N LYS A 21 7.90 -6.54 49.52
CA LYS A 21 8.01 -7.49 48.40
C LYS A 21 7.26 -7.01 47.14
N ARG A 22 6.10 -6.36 47.30
CA ARG A 22 5.34 -5.74 46.19
C ARG A 22 6.04 -4.51 45.63
N LEU A 23 6.76 -3.74 46.44
CA LEU A 23 7.55 -2.59 46.04
C LEU A 23 8.83 -3.05 45.33
N LEU A 24 9.46 -4.14 45.78
CA LEU A 24 10.59 -4.75 45.08
C LEU A 24 10.16 -5.36 43.74
N LEU A 25 9.00 -6.02 43.68
CA LEU A 25 8.38 -6.49 42.43
C LEU A 25 7.96 -5.34 41.52
N LEU A 26 7.40 -4.27 42.08
CA LEU A 26 7.12 -3.03 41.34
C LEU A 26 8.42 -2.46 40.79
N LEU A 27 9.47 -2.29 41.57
CA LEU A 27 10.77 -1.77 41.12
C LEU A 27 11.45 -2.67 40.08
N LEU A 28 11.26 -3.99 40.14
CA LEU A 28 11.75 -4.94 39.13
C LEU A 28 10.92 -4.86 37.83
N VAL A 29 9.61 -4.65 37.93
CA VAL A 29 8.68 -4.52 36.78
C VAL A 29 8.68 -3.09 36.19
N THR A 30 8.99 -2.09 37.01
CA THR A 30 9.11 -0.66 36.66
C THR A 30 10.56 -0.22 36.51
N SER A 31 11.50 -1.18 36.49
CA SER A 31 12.86 -0.95 36.00
C SER A 31 12.71 -0.09 34.76
N PRO A 32 13.15 1.19 34.79
CA PRO A 32 12.86 2.11 33.70
C PRO A 32 13.41 1.42 32.46
N GLN A 33 12.52 1.09 31.53
CA GLN A 33 12.95 0.62 30.22
C GLN A 33 13.99 1.62 29.78
N TRP A 34 15.23 1.15 29.62
CA TRP A 34 16.37 1.96 29.23
C TRP A 34 15.87 2.92 28.17
N VAL A 35 15.76 4.21 28.54
CA VAL A 35 15.37 5.24 27.60
C VAL A 35 16.36 5.09 26.47
N LEU A 36 15.83 4.70 25.29
CA LEU A 36 16.60 4.55 24.06
C LEU A 36 17.63 5.67 24.03
N GLY A 37 18.91 5.28 23.92
CA GLY A 37 20.07 6.15 24.06
C GLY A 37 19.96 7.46 23.28
N PRO A 38 20.92 8.39 23.47
CA PRO A 38 20.84 9.75 22.95
C PRO A 38 20.31 9.75 21.52
N ARG A 39 19.26 10.56 21.30
CA ARG A 39 18.53 10.68 20.03
C ARG A 39 19.49 10.42 18.88
N PRO A 40 19.21 9.43 17.99
CA PRO A 40 20.11 9.09 16.90
C PRO A 40 20.60 10.37 16.25
N GLY A 41 21.92 10.52 16.15
CA GLY A 41 22.54 11.73 15.59
C GLY A 41 21.85 12.09 14.29
N ALA A 42 21.57 13.39 14.10
CA ALA A 42 20.92 13.83 12.88
C ALA A 42 21.74 13.33 11.69
N THR A 43 21.09 12.58 10.79
CA THR A 43 21.71 12.15 9.53
C THR A 43 22.28 13.38 8.82
N PRO A 44 23.50 13.29 8.23
CA PRO A 44 24.10 14.39 7.49
C PRO A 44 23.12 14.98 6.47
N ARG A 45 22.98 16.31 6.50
CA ARG A 45 22.08 17.02 5.57
C ARG A 45 22.78 17.14 4.23
N ASP A 46 22.37 16.33 3.27
CA ASP A 46 22.83 16.44 1.89
C ASP A 46 21.94 17.41 1.09
N ARG A 47 22.59 18.40 0.45
CA ARG A 47 21.96 19.39 -0.45
C ARG A 47 21.17 18.73 -1.57
N SER A 48 21.62 17.57 -2.07
CA SER A 48 20.93 16.82 -3.12
C SER A 48 19.48 16.45 -2.74
N ASN A 49 19.17 16.35 -1.44
CA ASN A 49 17.81 16.11 -0.96
C ASN A 49 16.88 17.29 -1.20
N LEU A 50 17.39 18.53 -1.19
CA LEU A 50 16.61 19.72 -1.48
C LEU A 50 16.28 19.80 -2.97
N ASP A 51 17.26 19.48 -3.82
CA ASP A 51 17.11 19.49 -5.28
C ASP A 51 16.15 18.40 -5.77
N ARG A 52 16.22 17.20 -5.17
CA ARG A 52 15.27 16.10 -5.43
C ARG A 52 13.85 16.43 -4.97
N GLY A 53 13.73 17.23 -3.90
CA GLY A 53 12.46 17.61 -3.29
C GLY A 53 11.63 16.41 -2.83
N ARG A 54 10.32 16.46 -3.09
CA ARG A 54 9.34 15.44 -2.62
C ARG A 54 9.13 14.28 -3.59
N VAL A 55 9.96 14.16 -4.62
CA VAL A 55 9.79 13.22 -5.73
C VAL A 55 10.37 11.86 -5.36
N THR A 56 9.61 10.77 -5.60
CA THR A 56 10.12 9.41 -5.33
C THR A 56 11.23 9.03 -6.33
N PRO A 57 12.17 8.14 -5.98
CA PRO A 57 13.20 7.67 -6.93
C PRO A 57 12.64 7.08 -8.22
N ALA A 58 11.46 6.43 -8.15
CA ALA A 58 10.78 5.91 -9.32
C ALA A 58 10.24 7.03 -10.22
N THR A 59 9.59 8.04 -9.64
CA THR A 59 9.09 9.21 -10.37
C THR A 59 10.24 10.04 -10.95
N ALA A 60 11.35 10.19 -10.22
CA ALA A 60 12.52 10.91 -10.70
C ALA A 60 13.10 10.29 -11.98
N ARG A 61 13.25 8.95 -12.00
CA ARG A 61 13.72 8.23 -13.21
C ARG A 61 12.83 8.46 -14.42
N VAL A 62 11.52 8.41 -14.24
CA VAL A 62 10.55 8.69 -15.31
C VAL A 62 10.70 10.13 -15.81
N ARG A 63 10.79 11.09 -14.88
CA ARG A 63 10.95 12.52 -15.21
C ARG A 63 12.26 12.83 -15.94
N THR A 64 13.35 12.11 -15.65
CA THR A 64 14.61 12.25 -16.39
C THR A 64 14.41 11.92 -17.86
N GLY A 65 13.85 10.74 -18.18
CA GLY A 65 13.61 10.38 -19.58
C GLY A 65 12.68 11.35 -20.31
N LEU A 66 11.58 11.77 -19.65
CA LEU A 66 10.66 12.75 -20.23
C LEU A 66 11.30 14.13 -20.46
N TRP A 67 12.21 14.53 -19.58
CA TRP A 67 12.99 15.75 -19.73
C TRP A 67 13.97 15.65 -20.90
N ASP A 68 14.66 14.52 -21.04
CA ASP A 68 15.61 14.30 -22.13
C ASP A 68 14.89 14.28 -23.49
N SER A 69 13.72 13.65 -23.59
CA SER A 69 12.88 13.70 -24.81
C SER A 69 12.43 15.11 -25.16
N PHE A 70 12.09 15.93 -24.17
CA PHE A 70 11.75 17.34 -24.39
C PHE A 70 12.96 18.15 -24.87
N LEU A 71 14.14 17.95 -24.26
CA LEU A 71 15.37 18.62 -24.69
C LEU A 71 15.78 18.24 -26.11
N GLN A 72 15.60 16.97 -26.49
CA GLN A 72 15.87 16.52 -27.84
C GLN A 72 14.96 17.25 -28.84
N TRP A 73 13.65 17.24 -28.62
CA TRP A 73 12.71 17.98 -29.47
C TRP A 73 13.06 19.48 -29.53
N TRP A 74 13.39 20.10 -28.39
CA TRP A 74 13.81 21.51 -28.32
C TRP A 74 15.02 21.80 -29.21
N SER A 75 15.99 20.89 -29.26
CA SER A 75 17.19 21.04 -30.09
C SER A 75 16.92 20.83 -31.58
N GLU A 76 15.97 19.96 -31.93
CA GLU A 76 15.57 19.67 -33.31
C GLU A 76 14.81 20.85 -33.94
N GLU A 77 14.05 21.60 -33.14
CA GLU A 77 13.33 22.82 -33.57
C GLU A 77 14.26 24.05 -33.75
N GLU A 78 15.59 23.87 -33.61
CA GLU A 78 16.63 24.90 -33.76
C GLU A 78 16.38 26.19 -32.96
N ILE A 79 15.65 26.11 -31.84
CA ILE A 79 15.06 27.30 -31.19
C ILE A 79 16.14 28.31 -30.76
N THR A 80 17.32 27.86 -30.28
CA THR A 80 18.49 28.73 -30.05
C THR A 80 19.83 28.01 -29.86
N SER A 81 20.93 28.71 -30.18
CA SER A 81 22.30 28.36 -29.77
C SER A 81 22.66 28.72 -28.32
N THR A 82 21.82 29.50 -27.62
CA THR A 82 22.04 29.89 -26.22
C THR A 82 21.65 28.76 -25.26
N PRO A 83 22.29 28.67 -24.07
CA PRO A 83 21.90 27.70 -23.06
C PRO A 83 20.42 27.86 -22.67
N LEU A 84 19.66 26.75 -22.67
CA LEU A 84 18.22 26.76 -22.40
C LEU A 84 17.84 27.55 -21.15
N THR A 85 18.61 27.42 -20.07
CA THR A 85 18.35 28.12 -18.80
C THR A 85 18.35 29.64 -18.93
N GLU A 86 19.21 30.18 -19.78
CA GLU A 86 19.31 31.61 -20.03
C GLU A 86 18.17 32.07 -20.94
N TRP A 87 17.91 31.30 -22.00
CA TRP A 87 16.82 31.60 -22.92
C TRP A 87 15.46 31.63 -22.23
N VAL A 88 15.14 30.62 -21.42
CA VAL A 88 13.90 30.52 -20.63
C VAL A 88 13.68 31.73 -19.73
N ARG A 89 14.76 32.29 -19.17
CA ARG A 89 14.68 33.46 -18.29
C ARG A 89 14.33 34.73 -19.08
N ARG A 90 14.84 34.84 -20.31
CA ARG A 90 14.58 36.00 -21.19
C ARG A 90 13.21 35.90 -21.85
N ASN A 91 12.77 34.68 -22.20
CA ASN A 91 11.57 34.43 -23.01
C ASN A 91 10.62 33.42 -22.33
N PRO A 92 10.09 33.72 -21.12
CA PRO A 92 9.25 32.79 -20.37
C PRO A 92 7.89 32.49 -21.03
N ILE A 93 7.36 33.44 -21.79
CA ILE A 93 6.10 33.30 -22.53
C ILE A 93 6.32 32.37 -23.73
N ASP A 94 7.32 32.65 -24.56
CA ASP A 94 7.64 31.84 -25.73
C ASP A 94 8.01 30.41 -25.31
N PHE A 95 8.73 30.23 -24.19
CA PHE A 95 8.98 28.90 -23.64
C PHE A 95 7.68 28.14 -23.35
N SER A 96 6.67 28.82 -22.79
CA SER A 96 5.37 28.19 -22.54
C SER A 96 4.67 27.78 -23.84
N LEU A 97 4.70 28.63 -24.87
CA LEU A 97 4.12 28.33 -26.17
C LEU A 97 4.80 27.13 -26.82
N HIS A 98 6.13 27.07 -26.80
CA HIS A 98 6.87 25.91 -27.29
C HIS A 98 6.62 24.66 -26.45
N LEU A 99 6.41 24.78 -25.14
CA LEU A 99 6.04 23.64 -24.30
C LEU A 99 4.63 23.12 -24.62
N GLU A 100 3.69 24.01 -25.00
CA GLU A 100 2.39 23.61 -25.53
C GLU A 100 2.53 22.87 -26.85
N GLU A 101 3.36 23.38 -27.76
CA GLU A 101 3.61 22.75 -29.05
C GLU A 101 4.28 21.39 -28.90
N TYR A 102 5.29 21.31 -28.03
CA TYR A 102 5.85 20.03 -27.63
C TYR A 102 4.78 19.10 -27.09
N GLY A 103 3.77 19.59 -26.37
CA GLY A 103 2.64 18.78 -25.92
C GLY A 103 1.85 18.17 -27.08
N ARG A 104 1.77 18.81 -28.24
CA ARG A 104 1.04 18.24 -29.40
C ARG A 104 1.75 17.02 -29.97
N VAL A 105 3.08 17.00 -29.96
CA VAL A 105 3.89 15.87 -30.45
C VAL A 105 3.58 14.53 -29.77
N PRO A 106 3.65 14.37 -28.42
CA PRO A 106 3.28 13.14 -27.75
C PRO A 106 1.77 12.86 -27.85
N TYR A 107 0.92 13.88 -28.02
CA TYR A 107 -0.50 13.67 -28.28
C TYR A 107 -0.72 12.93 -29.61
N GLU A 108 -0.10 13.42 -30.68
CA GLU A 108 -0.16 12.83 -32.02
C GLU A 108 0.46 11.43 -32.07
N LYS A 109 1.46 11.18 -31.22
CA LYS A 109 2.08 9.86 -31.02
C LYS A 109 1.28 8.93 -30.10
N GLU A 110 0.08 9.33 -29.68
CA GLU A 110 -0.79 8.59 -28.75
C GLU A 110 -0.12 8.25 -27.41
N GLU A 111 0.83 9.07 -26.96
CA GLU A 111 1.47 8.87 -25.68
C GLU A 111 0.50 9.16 -24.52
N PRO A 112 0.71 8.51 -23.35
CA PRO A 112 -0.12 8.78 -22.18
C PRO A 112 -0.07 10.26 -21.78
N ARG A 113 -1.23 10.91 -21.61
CA ARG A 113 -1.37 12.28 -21.06
C ARG A 113 -0.52 12.54 -19.81
N ARG A 114 -0.34 11.50 -18.99
CA ARG A 114 0.50 11.55 -17.80
C ARG A 114 1.95 11.93 -18.10
N ASN A 115 2.51 11.50 -19.22
CA ASN A 115 3.87 11.82 -19.62
C ASN A 115 4.03 13.33 -19.76
N PHE A 116 3.21 13.96 -20.59
CA PHE A 116 3.25 15.42 -20.77
C PHE A 116 2.97 16.18 -19.45
N ALA A 117 2.03 15.72 -18.64
CA ALA A 117 1.80 16.31 -17.31
C ALA A 117 3.03 16.23 -16.39
N GLU A 118 3.79 15.12 -16.42
CA GLU A 118 5.04 15.00 -15.67
C GLU A 118 6.17 15.84 -16.30
N THR A 119 6.18 16.07 -17.62
CA THR A 119 7.09 17.02 -18.28
C THR A 119 6.85 18.45 -17.77
N VAL A 120 5.60 18.94 -17.79
CA VAL A 120 5.23 20.26 -17.24
C VAL A 120 5.60 20.39 -15.76
N ASN A 121 5.40 19.32 -14.97
CA ASN A 121 5.84 19.30 -13.57
C ASN A 121 7.37 19.35 -13.42
N THR A 122 8.11 18.72 -14.33
CA THR A 122 9.58 18.73 -14.35
C THR A 122 10.13 20.11 -14.70
N VAL A 123 9.52 20.78 -15.69
CA VAL A 123 9.77 22.19 -16.02
C VAL A 123 9.56 23.07 -14.78
N ASN A 124 8.41 22.98 -14.11
CA ASN A 124 8.11 23.77 -12.91
C ASN A 124 9.04 23.48 -11.73
N GLN A 125 9.62 22.27 -11.66
CA GLN A 125 10.61 21.92 -10.66
C GLN A 125 11.98 22.55 -10.97
N LYS A 126 12.40 22.54 -12.23
CA LYS A 126 13.68 23.13 -12.69
C LYS A 126 13.64 24.66 -12.75
N PHE A 127 12.50 25.21 -13.16
CA PHE A 127 12.28 26.66 -13.34
C PHE A 127 11.03 27.12 -12.57
N PRO A 128 11.09 27.28 -11.24
CA PRO A 128 9.92 27.62 -10.43
C PRO A 128 9.24 28.95 -10.79
N PHE A 129 9.99 29.89 -11.39
CA PHE A 129 9.46 31.18 -11.85
C PHE A 129 8.52 31.05 -13.05
N LEU A 130 8.55 29.92 -13.77
CA LEU A 130 7.66 29.70 -14.92
C LEU A 130 6.21 29.40 -14.52
N LYS A 131 5.91 29.12 -13.24
CA LYS A 131 4.56 28.71 -12.79
C LYS A 131 3.45 29.65 -13.24
N SER A 132 3.71 30.96 -13.28
CA SER A 132 2.76 31.98 -13.72
C SER A 132 2.48 31.94 -15.23
N PHE A 133 3.33 31.29 -16.02
CA PHE A 133 3.23 31.20 -17.47
C PHE A 133 2.63 29.87 -17.94
N MET A 134 2.46 28.87 -17.06
CA MET A 134 2.04 27.51 -17.44
C MET A 134 0.54 27.35 -17.74
N ALA A 135 -0.23 28.45 -17.80
CA ALA A 135 -1.67 28.37 -18.02
C ALA A 135 -2.04 27.63 -19.31
N GLY A 136 -1.32 27.91 -20.40
CA GLY A 136 -1.53 27.26 -21.70
C GLY A 136 -1.20 25.75 -21.69
N PRO A 137 0.00 25.30 -21.23
CA PRO A 137 0.30 23.87 -21.10
C PRO A 137 -0.71 23.09 -20.25
N TRP A 138 -1.21 23.69 -19.16
CA TRP A 138 -2.28 23.08 -18.35
C TRP A 138 -3.64 23.10 -19.05
N GLY A 139 -3.93 24.13 -19.84
CA GLY A 139 -5.09 24.20 -20.74
C GLY A 139 -5.08 23.05 -21.74
N LEU A 140 -3.93 22.82 -22.41
CA LEU A 140 -3.76 21.72 -23.34
C LEU A 140 -4.00 20.35 -22.67
N LEU A 141 -3.46 20.13 -21.48
CA LEU A 141 -3.72 18.90 -20.71
C LEU A 141 -5.20 18.72 -20.35
N THR A 142 -5.93 19.82 -20.16
CA THR A 142 -7.38 19.77 -19.91
C THR A 142 -8.12 19.39 -21.20
N THR A 143 -7.73 19.94 -22.35
CA THR A 143 -8.26 19.56 -23.66
C THR A 143 -8.02 18.09 -23.97
N TRP A 144 -6.82 17.56 -23.68
CA TRP A 144 -6.55 16.12 -23.83
C TRP A 144 -7.51 15.26 -23.02
N GLU A 145 -7.80 15.63 -21.77
CA GLU A 145 -8.72 14.87 -20.92
C GLU A 145 -10.16 14.92 -21.44
N ILE A 146 -10.57 16.01 -22.10
CA ILE A 146 -11.90 16.10 -22.73
C ILE A 146 -11.97 15.22 -23.97
N LEU A 147 -10.94 15.26 -24.83
CA LEU A 147 -10.88 14.47 -26.07
C LEU A 147 -10.68 12.98 -25.78
N HIS A 148 -9.85 12.67 -24.79
CA HIS A 148 -9.47 11.33 -24.38
C HIS A 148 -9.64 11.18 -22.86
N PRO A 149 -10.88 11.00 -22.38
CA PRO A 149 -11.15 10.87 -20.96
C PRO A 149 -10.49 9.62 -20.39
N SER A 150 -9.87 9.77 -19.21
CA SER A 150 -9.27 8.65 -18.50
C SER A 150 -10.36 7.65 -18.08
N HIS A 151 -10.19 6.37 -18.40
CA HIS A 151 -11.10 5.33 -17.92
C HIS A 151 -11.06 5.25 -16.38
N VAL A 152 -12.18 5.61 -15.74
CA VAL A 152 -12.38 5.36 -14.32
C VAL A 152 -12.59 3.86 -14.14
N HIS A 153 -11.73 3.21 -13.36
CA HIS A 153 -11.90 1.80 -13.07
C HIS A 153 -13.21 1.57 -12.31
N PRO A 154 -14.04 0.61 -12.73
CA PRO A 154 -15.31 0.35 -12.08
C PRO A 154 -15.10 -0.14 -10.64
N PRO A 155 -16.03 0.15 -9.72
CA PRO A 155 -15.97 -0.31 -8.34
C PRO A 155 -16.35 -1.79 -8.29
N MET A 156 -15.59 -2.60 -7.54
CA MET A 156 -15.91 -4.04 -7.43
C MET A 156 -17.14 -4.23 -6.52
N PRO A 157 -18.21 -4.92 -6.97
CA PRO A 157 -19.34 -5.25 -6.11
C PRO A 157 -18.97 -6.35 -5.09
N LEU A 158 -19.58 -6.31 -3.89
CA LEU A 158 -19.35 -7.34 -2.86
C LEU A 158 -19.68 -8.77 -3.32
N PRO A 159 -20.79 -9.05 -4.05
CA PRO A 159 -21.06 -10.40 -4.55
C PRO A 159 -19.95 -10.90 -5.48
N LEU A 160 -19.47 -10.04 -6.39
CA LEU A 160 -18.36 -10.38 -7.28
C LEU A 160 -17.07 -10.65 -6.50
N LEU A 161 -16.74 -9.82 -5.51
CA LEU A 161 -15.58 -10.05 -4.63
C LEU A 161 -15.67 -11.43 -3.97
N LYS A 162 -16.80 -11.74 -3.33
CA LYS A 162 -17.01 -13.01 -2.63
C LYS A 162 -16.88 -14.20 -3.59
N ALA A 163 -17.44 -14.11 -4.80
CA ALA A 163 -17.31 -15.14 -5.82
C ALA A 163 -15.86 -15.36 -6.28
N VAL A 164 -15.11 -14.27 -6.47
CA VAL A 164 -13.68 -14.30 -6.83
C VAL A 164 -12.85 -14.92 -5.69
N VAL A 165 -13.16 -14.59 -4.44
CA VAL A 165 -12.49 -15.16 -3.26
C VAL A 165 -12.74 -16.66 -3.15
N ALA A 166 -14.01 -17.10 -3.24
CA ALA A 166 -14.37 -18.52 -3.19
C ALA A 166 -13.65 -19.32 -4.30
N THR A 167 -13.64 -18.80 -5.52
CA THR A 167 -12.96 -19.43 -6.66
C THR A 167 -11.44 -19.48 -6.44
N ALA A 168 -10.85 -18.40 -5.94
CA ALA A 168 -9.42 -18.38 -5.62
C ALA A 168 -9.04 -19.41 -4.56
N LEU A 169 -9.88 -19.62 -3.54
CA LEU A 169 -9.65 -20.66 -2.54
C LEU A 169 -9.76 -22.06 -3.14
N SER A 170 -10.71 -22.31 -4.05
CA SER A 170 -10.79 -23.60 -4.78
C SER A 170 -9.60 -23.91 -5.69
N TRP A 171 -8.77 -22.89 -5.99
CA TRP A 171 -7.54 -23.02 -6.76
C TRP A 171 -6.28 -22.97 -5.88
N ASP A 172 -6.44 -23.11 -4.56
CA ASP A 172 -5.37 -23.01 -3.56
C ASP A 172 -4.61 -21.67 -3.60
N TRP A 173 -5.27 -20.60 -4.05
CA TRP A 173 -4.70 -19.24 -4.09
C TRP A 173 -5.01 -18.45 -2.82
N THR A 174 -4.76 -19.05 -1.65
CA THR A 174 -5.10 -18.50 -0.32
C THR A 174 -4.62 -17.07 -0.10
N ARG A 175 -3.34 -16.77 -0.39
CA ARG A 175 -2.82 -15.40 -0.25
C ARG A 175 -3.54 -14.42 -1.16
N PHE A 176 -3.89 -14.83 -2.37
CA PHE A 176 -4.61 -13.97 -3.30
C PHE A 176 -6.01 -13.65 -2.77
N ALA A 177 -6.74 -14.68 -2.28
CA ALA A 177 -8.04 -14.53 -1.61
C ALA A 177 -7.97 -13.58 -0.41
N LEU A 178 -6.97 -13.77 0.48
CA LEU A 178 -6.75 -12.90 1.63
C LEU A 178 -6.53 -11.44 1.23
N MET A 179 -5.66 -11.22 0.24
CA MET A 179 -5.33 -9.88 -0.26
C MET A 179 -6.54 -9.15 -0.89
N LEU A 180 -7.47 -9.88 -1.52
CA LEU A 180 -8.72 -9.31 -2.02
C LEU A 180 -9.61 -8.81 -0.88
N LEU A 181 -9.83 -9.64 0.15
CA LEU A 181 -10.67 -9.31 1.30
C LEU A 181 -10.13 -8.10 2.08
N ILE A 182 -8.85 -8.12 2.45
CA ILE A 182 -8.25 -7.01 3.20
C ILE A 182 -8.14 -5.75 2.34
N GLY A 183 -7.93 -5.90 1.02
CA GLY A 183 -7.88 -4.78 0.09
C GLY A 183 -9.21 -4.05 -0.01
N PHE A 184 -10.29 -4.82 -0.07
CA PHE A 184 -11.66 -4.33 -0.14
C PHE A 184 -12.13 -3.71 1.18
N LEU A 185 -12.14 -4.49 2.28
CA LEU A 185 -12.67 -4.05 3.58
C LEU A 185 -11.74 -3.04 4.26
N GLY A 186 -10.44 -3.13 4.01
CA GLY A 186 -9.46 -2.19 4.52
C GLY A 186 -9.33 -0.90 3.71
N LEU A 187 -10.09 -0.77 2.62
CA LEU A 187 -10.05 0.35 1.69
C LEU A 187 -8.60 0.64 1.25
N LEU A 188 -7.79 -0.38 0.97
CA LEU A 188 -6.36 -0.20 0.73
C LEU A 188 -6.08 0.29 -0.69
N ARG A 189 -5.10 1.19 -0.85
CA ARG A 189 -4.52 1.45 -2.17
C ARG A 189 -3.64 0.25 -2.57
N PRO A 190 -3.48 -0.08 -3.86
CA PRO A 190 -2.64 -1.23 -4.25
C PRO A 190 -1.21 -1.18 -3.70
N CYS A 191 -0.61 0.01 -3.60
CA CYS A 191 0.74 0.14 -3.02
C CYS A 191 0.77 -0.13 -1.51
N GLU A 192 -0.30 0.17 -0.78
CA GLU A 192 -0.44 -0.15 0.64
C GLU A 192 -0.65 -1.65 0.79
N LEU A 193 -1.57 -2.21 0.00
CA LEU A 193 -1.90 -3.63 -0.05
C LEU A 193 -0.65 -4.49 -0.29
N PHE A 194 0.08 -4.28 -1.39
CA PHE A 194 1.31 -5.05 -1.70
C PHE A 194 2.50 -4.72 -0.77
N GLY A 195 2.39 -3.68 0.05
CA GLY A 195 3.41 -3.31 1.01
C GLY A 195 3.29 -4.03 2.35
N LEU A 196 2.11 -4.60 2.66
CA LEU A 196 1.81 -5.20 3.96
C LEU A 196 2.66 -6.43 4.27
N ARG A 197 3.16 -6.48 5.50
CA ARG A 197 3.84 -7.62 6.10
C ARG A 197 3.01 -8.25 7.21
N ALA A 198 3.33 -9.49 7.56
CA ALA A 198 2.73 -10.17 8.71
C ALA A 198 2.95 -9.35 10.01
N SER A 199 4.13 -8.74 10.20
CA SER A 199 4.43 -7.86 11.34
C SER A 199 3.60 -6.58 11.38
N ASP A 200 2.95 -6.20 10.28
CA ASP A 200 2.08 -5.03 10.23
C ASP A 200 0.67 -5.32 10.77
N CYS A 201 0.31 -6.61 10.90
CA CYS A 201 -0.96 -7.04 11.45
C CYS A 201 -0.89 -7.12 12.98
N ILE A 202 -1.61 -6.24 13.66
CA ILE A 202 -1.72 -6.21 15.12
C ILE A 202 -2.98 -6.98 15.50
N LEU A 203 -2.80 -8.11 16.17
CA LEU A 203 -3.88 -9.01 16.56
C LEU A 203 -4.72 -8.44 17.72
N SER A 204 -5.87 -9.06 17.97
CA SER A 204 -6.78 -8.66 19.06
C SER A 204 -6.09 -8.71 20.43
N ASN A 205 -5.29 -9.74 20.68
CA ASN A 205 -4.53 -9.90 21.93
C ASN A 205 -3.51 -8.77 22.14
N ASP A 206 -2.90 -8.28 21.06
CA ASP A 206 -1.88 -7.23 21.14
C ASP A 206 -2.49 -5.82 21.20
N SER A 207 -3.67 -5.63 20.61
CA SER A 207 -4.35 -4.34 20.56
C SER A 207 -5.30 -4.10 21.74
N GLY A 208 -5.68 -5.14 22.47
CA GLY A 208 -6.72 -5.09 23.51
C GLY A 208 -8.14 -4.94 22.96
N CYS A 209 -8.33 -4.98 21.63
CA CYS A 209 -9.63 -4.89 20.97
C CYS A 209 -10.07 -6.28 20.51
N ALA A 210 -11.13 -6.83 21.12
CA ALA A 210 -11.67 -8.12 20.74
C ALA A 210 -12.21 -8.11 19.29
N ASN A 211 -11.98 -9.20 18.55
CA ASN A 211 -12.48 -9.44 17.19
C ASN A 211 -12.06 -8.36 16.16
N VAL A 212 -10.88 -7.78 16.36
CA VAL A 212 -10.33 -6.74 15.49
C VAL A 212 -8.88 -7.00 15.20
N ILE A 213 -8.50 -6.82 13.93
CA ILE A 213 -7.10 -6.72 13.51
C ILE A 213 -6.84 -5.32 12.98
N PHE A 214 -5.78 -4.70 13.47
CA PHE A 214 -5.30 -3.44 12.92
C PHE A 214 -4.15 -3.67 11.96
N LEU A 215 -4.19 -3.06 10.77
CA LEU A 215 -3.07 -3.08 9.84
C LEU A 215 -2.30 -1.77 9.96
N ARG A 216 -1.01 -1.86 10.27
CA ARG A 216 -0.09 -0.72 10.25
C ARG A 216 0.33 -0.43 8.82
N LEU A 217 0.15 0.81 8.36
CA LEU A 217 0.61 1.22 7.05
C LEU A 217 1.90 2.04 7.15
N GLU A 218 3.00 1.48 6.61
CA GLU A 218 4.27 2.19 6.48
C GLU A 218 4.33 3.06 5.20
N LEU A 219 3.79 2.54 4.08
CA LEU A 219 3.83 3.18 2.76
C LEU A 219 2.60 4.02 2.48
N VAL A 220 2.50 5.18 3.14
CA VAL A 220 1.38 6.11 2.93
C VAL A 220 1.75 7.18 1.90
N LYS A 221 1.01 7.23 0.77
CA LYS A 221 1.20 8.27 -0.28
C LYS A 221 1.10 9.70 0.27
N ALA A 222 0.36 9.89 1.36
CA ALA A 222 0.19 11.16 2.08
C ALA A 222 1.15 11.37 3.27
N ARG A 223 2.20 10.54 3.47
CA ARG A 223 3.12 10.64 4.63
C ARG A 223 3.74 12.02 4.86
N THR A 224 3.75 12.87 3.82
CA THR A 224 4.33 14.22 3.83
C THR A 224 3.33 15.31 4.22
N ARG A 225 2.01 15.05 4.16
CA ARG A 225 0.95 16.04 4.44
C ARG A 225 -0.05 15.58 5.50
N GLY A 226 -0.15 14.29 5.79
CA GLY A 226 -1.01 13.71 6.83
C GLY A 226 -0.22 12.91 7.86
N ALA A 227 -0.94 12.13 8.70
CA ALA A 227 -0.32 11.28 9.72
C ALA A 227 0.75 10.35 9.10
N ARG A 228 1.97 10.39 9.66
CA ARG A 228 3.12 9.60 9.18
C ARG A 228 2.92 8.10 9.31
N ARG A 229 2.05 7.67 10.23
CA ARG A 229 1.61 6.30 10.44
C ARG A 229 0.09 6.30 10.34
N GLN A 230 -0.44 5.52 9.41
CA GLN A 230 -1.89 5.30 9.30
C GLN A 230 -2.17 3.85 9.69
N SER A 231 -3.37 3.60 10.21
CA SER A 231 -3.86 2.25 10.46
C SER A 231 -5.09 1.96 9.62
N VAL A 232 -5.37 0.68 9.43
CA VAL A 232 -6.66 0.14 9.00
C VAL A 232 -7.23 -0.65 10.15
N ARG A 233 -8.54 -0.59 10.33
CA ARG A 233 -9.27 -1.42 11.27
C ARG A 233 -10.14 -2.42 10.49
N LEU A 234 -9.88 -3.71 10.67
CA LEU A 234 -10.67 -4.82 10.13
C LEU A 234 -11.52 -5.42 11.25
N GLU A 235 -12.82 -5.55 11.03
CA GLU A 235 -13.81 -5.95 12.04
C GLU A 235 -14.72 -7.09 11.56
N GLU A 236 -14.59 -7.49 10.30
CA GLU A 236 -15.44 -8.53 9.70
C GLU A 236 -15.04 -9.91 10.26
N PRO A 237 -15.90 -10.62 11.02
CA PRO A 237 -15.48 -11.77 11.82
C PRO A 237 -14.78 -12.87 11.02
N PHE A 238 -15.33 -13.28 9.88
CA PHE A 238 -14.74 -14.33 9.06
C PHE A 238 -13.40 -13.92 8.44
N VAL A 239 -13.21 -12.62 8.16
CA VAL A 239 -11.94 -12.08 7.63
C VAL A 239 -10.90 -11.95 8.72
N VAL A 240 -11.31 -11.56 9.92
CA VAL A 240 -10.43 -11.49 11.09
C VAL A 240 -9.90 -12.89 11.41
N ASP A 241 -10.78 -13.89 11.47
CA ASP A 241 -10.39 -15.30 11.68
C ASP A 241 -9.47 -15.82 10.56
N PHE A 242 -9.86 -15.63 9.29
CA PHE A 242 -9.09 -16.08 8.15
C PHE A 242 -7.69 -15.45 8.09
N LEU A 243 -7.58 -14.14 8.38
CA LEU A 243 -6.31 -13.43 8.47
C LEU A 243 -5.47 -13.95 9.64
N GLN A 244 -6.06 -14.15 10.82
CA GLN A 244 -5.34 -14.68 11.98
C GLN A 244 -4.77 -16.07 11.72
N ARG A 245 -5.57 -16.99 11.16
CA ARG A 245 -5.08 -18.32 10.78
C ARG A 245 -3.98 -18.25 9.71
N SER A 246 -4.11 -17.34 8.74
CA SER A 246 -3.09 -17.13 7.71
C SER A 246 -1.77 -16.61 8.29
N LEU A 247 -1.83 -15.74 9.30
CA LEU A 247 -0.63 -15.21 9.96
C LEU A 247 0.12 -16.30 10.75
N ASN A 248 -0.60 -17.28 11.32
CA ASN A 248 0.02 -18.37 12.09
C ASN A 248 0.95 -19.26 11.25
N VAL A 249 0.74 -19.32 9.92
CA VAL A 249 1.61 -20.09 9.02
C VAL A 249 2.71 -19.25 8.36
N MET A 250 2.64 -17.91 8.47
CA MET A 250 3.63 -16.99 7.91
C MET A 250 4.73 -16.64 8.92
N THR A 251 5.82 -16.05 8.44
CA THR A 251 6.82 -15.42 9.34
C THR A 251 6.58 -13.92 9.46
N ASN A 252 6.88 -13.32 10.62
CA ASN A 252 6.62 -11.90 10.88
C ASN A 252 7.23 -10.94 9.82
N SER A 253 8.40 -11.24 9.27
CA SER A 253 9.06 -10.38 8.27
C SER A 253 8.46 -10.47 6.87
N GLU A 254 7.65 -11.50 6.63
CA GLU A 254 7.13 -11.84 5.32
C GLU A 254 6.05 -10.88 4.85
N ARG A 255 5.97 -10.64 3.54
CA ARG A 255 4.85 -9.91 2.94
C ARG A 255 3.62 -10.81 2.89
N LEU A 256 2.44 -10.24 3.11
CA LEU A 256 1.18 -10.97 2.88
C LEU A 256 1.09 -11.42 1.41
N TRP A 257 1.59 -10.59 0.49
CA TRP A 257 1.82 -10.91 -0.91
C TRP A 257 3.30 -10.81 -1.27
N SER A 258 3.99 -11.94 -1.32
CA SER A 258 5.42 -12.02 -1.64
C SER A 258 5.73 -12.02 -3.14
N TYR A 259 4.70 -12.07 -3.99
CA TYR A 259 4.87 -12.12 -5.45
C TYR A 259 4.79 -10.74 -6.10
N SER A 260 5.01 -10.68 -7.42
CA SER A 260 4.90 -9.43 -8.16
C SER A 260 3.46 -8.91 -8.21
N PRO A 261 3.24 -7.57 -8.27
CA PRO A 261 1.92 -7.01 -8.56
C PRO A 261 1.38 -7.42 -9.94
N GLY A 262 2.27 -7.80 -10.88
CA GLY A 262 1.90 -8.34 -12.19
C GLY A 262 1.16 -9.66 -12.05
N LEU A 263 1.71 -10.60 -11.26
CA LEU A 263 1.06 -11.89 -11.00
C LEU A 263 -0.31 -11.73 -10.36
N PHE A 264 -0.46 -10.79 -9.42
CA PHE A 264 -1.76 -10.50 -8.80
C PHE A 264 -2.81 -10.08 -9.84
N ARG A 265 -2.42 -9.22 -10.81
CA ARG A 265 -3.31 -8.80 -11.90
C ARG A 265 -3.66 -9.98 -12.80
N SER A 266 -2.69 -10.81 -13.16
CA SER A 266 -2.93 -12.00 -13.99
C SER A 266 -3.90 -12.97 -13.31
N ARG A 267 -3.70 -13.27 -12.02
CA ARG A 267 -4.62 -14.11 -11.23
C ARG A 267 -6.03 -13.51 -11.18
N LEU A 268 -6.15 -12.20 -10.94
CA LEU A 268 -7.45 -11.53 -10.95
C LEU A 268 -8.15 -11.67 -12.30
N LYS A 269 -7.43 -11.49 -13.42
CA LYS A 269 -8.00 -11.67 -14.76
C LYS A 269 -8.49 -13.11 -14.99
N MET A 270 -7.71 -14.10 -14.55
CA MET A 270 -8.08 -15.52 -14.67
C MET A 270 -9.35 -15.84 -13.89
N VAL A 271 -9.43 -15.42 -12.63
CA VAL A 271 -10.64 -15.67 -11.81
C VAL A 271 -11.85 -14.91 -12.36
N LEU A 272 -11.68 -13.66 -12.80
CA LEU A 272 -12.78 -12.89 -13.40
C LEU A 272 -13.26 -13.51 -14.72
N LYS A 273 -12.35 -14.07 -15.53
CA LYS A 273 -12.74 -14.85 -16.71
C LYS A 273 -13.58 -16.06 -16.32
N GLU A 274 -13.19 -16.78 -15.29
CA GLU A 274 -13.94 -17.96 -14.82
C GLU A 274 -15.32 -17.59 -14.25
N VAL A 275 -15.37 -16.58 -13.36
CA VAL A 275 -16.57 -16.23 -12.61
C VAL A 275 -17.59 -15.47 -13.46
N ALA A 276 -17.11 -14.58 -14.33
CA ALA A 276 -17.93 -13.56 -15.00
C ALA A 276 -17.75 -13.50 -16.52
N ASP A 277 -16.90 -14.36 -17.10
CA ASP A 277 -16.51 -14.36 -18.53
C ASP A 277 -15.80 -13.06 -19.02
N GLN A 278 -15.51 -12.14 -18.10
CA GLN A 278 -14.99 -10.81 -18.38
C GLN A 278 -13.69 -10.54 -17.61
N PRO A 279 -12.50 -10.81 -18.19
CA PRO A 279 -11.22 -10.75 -17.48
C PRO A 279 -10.82 -9.33 -17.02
N ASN A 280 -11.31 -8.30 -17.70
CA ASN A 280 -11.00 -6.90 -17.40
C ASN A 280 -12.14 -6.18 -16.67
N LEU A 281 -13.14 -6.92 -16.16
CA LEU A 281 -14.31 -6.34 -15.47
C LEU A 281 -13.92 -5.50 -14.26
N CYS A 282 -12.88 -5.91 -13.52
CA CYS A 282 -12.34 -5.19 -12.38
C CYS A 282 -10.81 -5.30 -12.36
N VAL A 283 -10.16 -4.34 -11.70
CA VAL A 283 -8.71 -4.33 -11.50
C VAL A 283 -8.38 -4.19 -10.01
N PRO A 284 -7.13 -4.36 -9.56
CA PRO A 284 -6.82 -4.24 -8.12
C PRO A 284 -7.18 -2.87 -7.53
N ARG A 285 -7.23 -1.81 -8.36
CA ARG A 285 -7.68 -0.48 -7.94
C ARG A 285 -9.20 -0.40 -7.68
N SER A 286 -9.99 -1.34 -8.21
CA SER A 286 -11.45 -1.44 -8.03
C SER A 286 -11.86 -1.88 -6.61
N LEU A 287 -10.95 -2.52 -5.85
CA LEU A 287 -11.22 -2.97 -4.49
C LEU A 287 -11.59 -1.82 -3.55
N ARG A 288 -10.83 -0.72 -3.62
CA ARG A 288 -11.03 0.44 -2.74
C ARG A 288 -12.35 1.18 -2.98
N PRO A 289 -12.74 1.58 -4.20
CA PRO A 289 -14.05 2.19 -4.45
C PRO A 289 -15.20 1.19 -4.24
N GLY A 290 -15.00 -0.10 -4.51
CA GLY A 290 -15.96 -1.16 -4.20
C GLY A 290 -16.24 -1.26 -2.69
N GLY A 291 -15.18 -1.37 -1.89
CA GLY A 291 -15.28 -1.38 -0.42
C GLY A 291 -15.86 -0.09 0.14
N ALA A 292 -15.51 1.07 -0.46
CA ALA A 292 -16.05 2.35 -0.04
C ALA A 292 -17.57 2.40 -0.23
N THR A 293 -18.04 1.94 -1.38
CA THR A 293 -19.46 1.88 -1.73
C THR A 293 -20.21 0.89 -0.84
N TYR A 294 -19.63 -0.28 -0.54
CA TYR A 294 -20.20 -1.24 0.41
C TYR A 294 -20.35 -0.65 1.82
N LEU A 295 -19.28 -0.07 2.36
CA LEU A 295 -19.30 0.50 3.71
C LEU A 295 -20.20 1.74 3.80
N PHE A 296 -20.30 2.53 2.73
CA PHE A 296 -21.22 3.65 2.64
C PHE A 296 -22.67 3.21 2.87
N ARG A 297 -23.11 2.15 2.17
CA ARG A 297 -24.44 1.55 2.33
C ARG A 297 -24.62 0.94 3.71
N LEU A 298 -23.62 0.19 4.19
CA LEU A 298 -23.64 -0.45 5.50
C LEU A 298 -23.79 0.57 6.65
N TRP A 299 -23.22 1.76 6.50
CA TRP A 299 -23.24 2.81 7.51
C TRP A 299 -24.29 3.88 7.26
N GLN A 300 -25.35 3.58 6.50
CA GLN A 300 -26.47 4.49 6.28
C GLN A 300 -26.00 5.87 5.78
N GLU A 301 -25.11 5.86 4.80
CA GLU A 301 -24.64 7.06 4.10
C GLU A 301 -23.77 8.03 4.94
N ASP A 302 -23.16 7.56 6.03
CA ASP A 302 -22.22 8.36 6.84
C ASP A 302 -20.88 8.59 6.13
N LEU A 303 -20.82 9.70 5.39
CA LEU A 303 -19.61 10.14 4.67
C LEU A 303 -18.45 10.50 5.59
N VAL A 304 -18.69 11.01 6.81
CA VAL A 304 -17.61 11.44 7.72
C VAL A 304 -16.90 10.22 8.28
N ARG A 305 -17.67 9.23 8.74
CA ARG A 305 -17.13 7.92 9.17
C ARG A 305 -16.39 7.23 8.03
N LEU A 306 -16.93 7.28 6.82
CA LEU A 306 -16.28 6.70 5.64
C LEU A 306 -14.98 7.44 5.28
N GLN A 307 -15.00 8.77 5.31
CA GLN A 307 -13.83 9.61 5.08
C GLN A 307 -12.70 9.22 6.05
N TRP A 308 -13.04 9.09 7.34
CA TRP A 308 -12.12 8.66 8.37
C TRP A 308 -11.60 7.23 8.12
N ARG A 309 -12.50 6.26 7.89
CA ARG A 309 -12.13 4.85 7.63
C ARG A 309 -11.17 4.72 6.45
N GLY A 310 -11.47 5.36 5.32
CA GLY A 310 -10.63 5.24 4.13
C GLY A 310 -9.46 6.20 4.12
N ARG A 311 -9.36 7.13 5.08
CA ARG A 311 -8.24 8.07 5.23
C ARG A 311 -8.12 9.01 4.03
N TRP A 312 -9.25 9.55 3.62
CA TRP A 312 -9.31 10.60 2.59
C TRP A 312 -9.14 11.97 3.24
N LEU A 313 -8.14 12.73 2.80
CA LEU A 313 -7.90 14.07 3.33
C LEU A 313 -9.00 15.06 2.94
N HIS A 314 -9.54 14.92 1.72
CA HIS A 314 -10.55 15.82 1.18
C HIS A 314 -11.83 15.06 0.80
N MET A 315 -12.98 15.61 1.19
CA MET A 315 -14.30 15.04 0.92
C MET A 315 -14.58 14.92 -0.59
N LYS A 316 -14.16 15.91 -1.38
CA LYS A 316 -14.27 15.86 -2.86
C LYS A 316 -13.63 14.60 -3.44
N THR A 317 -12.53 14.12 -2.86
CA THR A 317 -11.92 12.86 -3.29
C THR A 317 -12.82 11.67 -2.96
N LEU A 318 -13.44 11.63 -1.79
CA LEU A 318 -14.36 10.55 -1.38
C LEU A 318 -15.55 10.43 -2.33
N ALA A 319 -16.12 11.55 -2.77
CA ALA A 319 -17.24 11.55 -3.73
C ALA A 319 -16.91 10.81 -5.04
N HIS A 320 -15.65 10.78 -5.46
CA HIS A 320 -15.23 9.98 -6.63
C HIS A 320 -15.14 8.47 -6.36
N TYR A 321 -15.07 8.03 -5.09
CA TYR A 321 -14.97 6.61 -4.71
C TYR A 321 -16.32 5.98 -4.40
N VAL A 322 -17.29 6.74 -3.90
CA VAL A 322 -18.66 6.24 -3.69
C VAL A 322 -19.35 6.21 -5.04
N GLN A 323 -19.52 5.01 -5.58
CA GLN A 323 -20.01 4.78 -6.94
C GLN A 323 -21.11 3.72 -6.91
N GLU A 324 -22.24 4.06 -6.31
CA GLU A 324 -23.37 3.14 -6.12
C GLU A 324 -23.90 2.58 -7.44
N LEU A 325 -24.19 3.47 -8.39
CA LEU A 325 -24.58 3.09 -9.75
C LEU A 325 -23.45 2.32 -10.44
N GLY A 326 -22.19 2.63 -10.16
CA GLY A 326 -21.04 1.90 -10.70
C GLY A 326 -21.04 0.43 -10.31
N CYS A 327 -21.34 0.10 -9.05
CA CYS A 327 -21.43 -1.29 -8.61
C CYS A 327 -22.62 -2.01 -9.27
N CYS A 328 -23.76 -1.34 -9.40
CA CYS A 328 -24.94 -1.89 -10.07
C CYS A 328 -24.66 -2.16 -11.55
N ASN A 329 -24.03 -1.22 -12.25
CA ASN A 329 -23.66 -1.35 -13.66
C ASN A 329 -22.72 -2.54 -13.91
N VAL A 330 -21.75 -2.78 -13.00
CA VAL A 330 -20.89 -3.96 -13.09
C VAL A 330 -21.71 -5.24 -13.03
N MET A 331 -22.64 -5.36 -12.08
CA MET A 331 -23.48 -6.56 -11.96
C MET A 331 -24.45 -6.71 -13.15
N GLN A 332 -25.01 -5.61 -13.65
CA GLN A 332 -25.93 -5.59 -14.80
C GLN A 332 -25.23 -5.87 -16.13
N SER A 333 -23.93 -5.61 -16.23
CA SER A 333 -23.14 -5.95 -17.43
C SER A 333 -22.89 -7.46 -17.60
N LEU A 334 -23.25 -8.28 -16.60
CA LEU A 334 -23.10 -9.72 -16.65
C LEU A 334 -24.26 -10.39 -17.37
N SER A 335 -23.98 -11.49 -18.07
CA SER A 335 -25.04 -12.35 -18.59
C SER A 335 -25.86 -12.96 -17.44
N PRO A 336 -27.13 -13.35 -17.65
CA PRO A 336 -27.95 -13.97 -16.59
C PRO A 336 -27.30 -15.22 -15.97
N GLY A 337 -26.60 -16.02 -16.78
CA GLY A 337 -25.85 -17.18 -16.31
C GLY A 337 -24.66 -16.80 -15.42
N ALA A 338 -23.86 -15.81 -15.84
CA ALA A 338 -22.73 -15.31 -15.06
C ALA A 338 -23.20 -14.67 -13.74
N LEU A 339 -24.30 -13.91 -13.77
CA LEU A 339 -24.91 -13.32 -12.58
C LEU A 339 -25.33 -14.39 -11.57
N LYS A 340 -26.02 -15.45 -12.02
CA LYS A 340 -26.39 -16.59 -11.18
C LYS A 340 -25.15 -17.29 -10.59
N LYS A 341 -24.13 -17.53 -11.42
CA LYS A 341 -22.85 -18.13 -10.99
C LYS A 341 -22.16 -17.28 -9.92
N VAL A 342 -22.09 -15.96 -10.09
CA VAL A 342 -21.54 -15.02 -9.09
C VAL A 342 -22.28 -15.17 -7.77
N HIS A 343 -23.62 -15.16 -7.76
CA HIS A 343 -24.38 -15.29 -6.51
C HIS A 343 -24.16 -16.65 -5.82
N GLN A 344 -24.11 -17.74 -6.59
CA GLN A 344 -23.85 -19.07 -6.05
C GLN A 344 -22.45 -19.17 -5.42
N LEU A 345 -21.40 -18.72 -6.13
CA LEU A 345 -20.03 -18.71 -5.62
C LEU A 345 -19.87 -17.75 -4.44
N ALA A 346 -20.57 -16.61 -4.45
CA ALA A 346 -20.52 -15.64 -3.36
C ALA A 346 -21.05 -16.22 -2.04
N ALA A 347 -22.07 -17.08 -2.10
CA ALA A 347 -22.60 -17.76 -0.92
C ALA A 347 -21.60 -18.73 -0.28
N LEU A 348 -20.66 -19.27 -1.06
CA LEU A 348 -19.62 -20.19 -0.59
C LEU A 348 -18.40 -19.48 0.03
N CYS A 349 -18.29 -18.15 -0.11
CA CYS A 349 -17.09 -17.41 0.30
C CYS A 349 -16.77 -17.55 1.80
N GLU A 350 -17.75 -17.36 2.67
CA GLU A 350 -17.53 -17.41 4.13
C GLU A 350 -17.25 -18.84 4.62
N PRO A 351 -18.04 -19.87 4.23
CA PRO A 351 -17.69 -21.26 4.52
C PRO A 351 -16.32 -21.66 4.00
N ALA A 352 -15.98 -21.31 2.75
CA ALA A 352 -14.67 -21.62 2.17
C ALA A 352 -13.53 -20.94 2.95
N CYS A 353 -13.72 -19.70 3.40
CA CYS A 353 -12.74 -19.04 4.27
C CYS A 353 -12.58 -19.78 5.60
N ALA A 354 -13.66 -20.30 6.19
CA ALA A 354 -13.62 -21.03 7.46
C ALA A 354 -12.94 -22.41 7.31
N GLU A 355 -13.28 -23.16 6.26
CA GLU A 355 -12.87 -24.55 6.07
C GLU A 355 -11.49 -24.71 5.41
N VAL A 356 -10.97 -23.69 4.73
CA VAL A 356 -9.67 -23.80 4.06
C VAL A 356 -8.56 -24.19 5.05
N VAL A 357 -7.87 -25.28 4.72
CA VAL A 357 -6.70 -25.74 5.45
C VAL A 357 -5.50 -24.88 5.05
N LEU A 358 -4.88 -24.24 6.05
CA LEU A 358 -3.75 -23.36 5.82
C LEU A 358 -2.46 -24.11 6.06
N GLU A 359 -1.74 -24.37 4.98
CA GLU A 359 -0.42 -24.98 5.01
C GLU A 359 0.69 -23.96 4.78
N VAL A 360 1.89 -24.32 5.21
CA VAL A 360 3.09 -23.51 5.01
C VAL A 360 3.49 -23.62 3.54
N ASP A 361 3.15 -22.62 2.75
CA ASP A 361 3.53 -22.58 1.33
C ASP A 361 5.05 -22.47 1.14
N LEU A 362 5.54 -22.81 -0.07
CA LEU A 362 6.97 -22.78 -0.38
C LEU A 362 7.63 -21.42 -0.04
N VAL A 363 6.90 -20.32 -0.22
CA VAL A 363 7.40 -18.98 0.13
C VAL A 363 7.69 -18.88 1.63
N SER A 364 6.73 -19.29 2.46
CA SER A 364 6.90 -19.32 3.92
C SER A 364 8.02 -20.26 4.34
N GLN A 365 8.16 -21.42 3.67
CA GLN A 365 9.24 -22.38 3.93
C GLN A 365 10.61 -21.76 3.65
N VAL A 366 10.78 -21.12 2.49
CA VAL A 366 12.03 -20.44 2.10
C VAL A 366 12.36 -19.31 3.07
N GLU A 367 11.40 -18.47 3.45
CA GLU A 367 11.62 -17.39 4.43
C GLU A 367 12.04 -17.92 5.81
N ARG A 368 11.44 -19.04 6.26
CA ARG A 368 11.87 -19.73 7.50
C ARG A 368 13.32 -20.21 7.41
N LEU A 369 13.70 -20.85 6.31
CA LEU A 369 15.06 -21.33 6.09
C LEU A 369 16.06 -20.17 6.06
N VAL A 370 15.78 -19.12 5.29
CA VAL A 370 16.63 -17.91 5.22
C VAL A 370 16.82 -17.30 6.60
N ARG A 371 15.76 -17.26 7.42
CA ARG A 371 15.86 -16.77 8.81
C ARG A 371 16.72 -17.67 9.67
N GLN A 372 16.58 -19.00 9.58
CA GLN A 372 17.40 -19.94 10.35
C GLN A 372 18.89 -19.83 10.01
N VAL A 373 19.23 -19.61 8.74
CA VAL A 373 20.60 -19.34 8.29
C VAL A 373 21.11 -18.00 8.85
N LYS A 374 20.32 -16.92 8.76
CA LYS A 374 20.71 -15.59 9.30
C LYS A 374 20.90 -15.56 10.81
N VAL A 375 20.14 -16.36 11.56
CA VAL A 375 20.25 -16.46 13.03
C VAL A 375 21.35 -17.45 13.45
N GLY A 376 22.10 -18.02 12.50
CA GLY A 376 23.21 -18.93 12.78
C GLY A 376 22.80 -20.32 13.28
N ARG A 377 21.51 -20.69 13.13
CA ARG A 377 20.99 -22.01 13.54
C ARG A 377 21.20 -23.10 12.49
N LEU A 378 21.45 -22.71 11.23
CA LEU A 378 21.78 -23.62 10.13
C LEU A 378 23.07 -23.12 9.47
N ARG A 379 24.15 -23.91 9.58
CA ARG A 379 25.33 -23.77 8.72
C ARG A 379 25.03 -24.52 7.44
N LEU A 380 24.83 -23.81 6.33
CA LEU A 380 24.82 -24.43 5.01
C LEU A 380 26.19 -25.08 4.80
N GLN A 381 26.23 -26.41 4.71
CA GLN A 381 27.46 -27.10 4.31
C GLN A 381 27.61 -26.95 2.78
N PRO A 382 28.83 -26.76 2.25
CA PRO A 382 29.05 -26.54 0.82
C PRO A 382 28.62 -27.70 -0.11
N ARG A 383 28.13 -28.82 0.41
CA ARG A 383 27.76 -30.01 -0.36
C ARG A 383 26.35 -30.00 -0.93
N ASP A 384 25.48 -29.07 -0.53
CA ASP A 384 24.07 -29.06 -0.96
C ASP A 384 23.83 -28.25 -2.26
N LEU A 385 24.90 -27.81 -2.93
CA LEU A 385 24.84 -27.01 -4.18
C LEU A 385 25.23 -27.79 -5.45
N GLU A 386 25.45 -29.11 -5.36
CA GLU A 386 25.62 -29.93 -6.57
C GLU A 386 24.27 -30.23 -7.20
N VAL A 387 23.82 -29.30 -8.03
CA VAL A 387 22.83 -29.57 -9.08
C VAL A 387 23.48 -30.56 -10.05
N SER A 388 22.96 -31.78 -10.04
CA SER A 388 23.31 -32.80 -11.04
C SER A 388 22.98 -32.26 -12.42
N HIS A 389 23.99 -32.24 -13.30
CA HIS A 389 23.92 -31.79 -14.68
C HIS A 389 22.87 -32.53 -15.52
#